data_AF-A0A0F2LA79-F1
#
_entry.id   AF-A0A0F2LA79-F1
#
_cell.length_a   1.000
_cell.length_b   1.000
_cell.length_c   1.000
_cell.angle_alpha   90.00
_cell.angle_beta   90.00
_cell.angle_gamma   90.00
#
_symmetry.space_group_name_H-M   'P 1'
#
loop_
_entity.id
_entity.type
_entity.pdbx_description
1 polymer ?
#
loop_
_entity_poly.entity_id
_entity_poly.type
_entity_poly.pdbx_seq_one_letter_code
_entity_poly.pdbx_strand_id
1 'polypeptide(L)'
;MIYEYISSRLGKKLVECYIDVRFNGFSVEVSVDIGASPLVGEEELSKIADEASELGIAVADMVKEGLNLGVDKRRVLREALRRLKGVQEDSDNYT
;
A
#
# COMPACT_ATOMS: atom_id res chain seq x y z
N MET A 1 -3.34 2.21 -7.67
CA MET A 1 -3.41 2.40 -6.20
C MET A 1 -2.10 2.11 -5.51
N ILE A 2 -1.64 0.86 -5.41
CA ILE A 2 -0.33 0.55 -4.83
C ILE A 2 0.80 1.21 -5.65
N TYR A 3 0.79 1.01 -6.96
CA TYR A 3 1.72 1.69 -7.87
C TYR A 3 1.62 3.23 -7.77
N GLU A 4 0.41 3.77 -7.67
CA GLU A 4 0.20 5.22 -7.57
C GLU A 4 0.82 5.76 -6.28
N TYR A 5 0.64 5.05 -5.15
CA TYR A 5 1.27 5.35 -3.88
C TYR A 5 2.81 5.38 -4.02
N ILE A 6 3.41 4.29 -4.51
CA ILE A 6 4.86 4.17 -4.68
C ILE A 6 5.39 5.26 -5.62
N SER A 7 4.73 5.47 -6.76
CA SER A 7 5.11 6.51 -7.73
C SER A 7 5.04 7.91 -7.14
N SER A 8 4.09 8.18 -6.23
CA SER A 8 3.97 9.49 -5.58
C SER A 8 5.07 9.75 -4.55
N ARG A 9 5.59 8.69 -3.91
CA ARG A 9 6.66 8.77 -2.91
C ARG A 9 8.04 8.89 -3.57
N LEU A 10 8.30 8.09 -4.61
CA LEU A 10 9.63 7.99 -5.22
C LEU A 10 9.78 8.89 -6.46
N GLY A 11 8.69 9.22 -7.15
CA GLY A 11 8.71 10.05 -8.35
C GLY A 11 9.70 9.53 -9.40
N LYS A 12 10.61 10.41 -9.85
CA LYS A 12 11.64 10.06 -10.84
C LYS A 12 12.71 9.10 -10.33
N LYS A 13 12.74 8.82 -9.02
CA LYS A 13 13.69 7.86 -8.42
C LYS A 13 13.20 6.41 -8.54
N LEU A 14 11.93 6.18 -8.90
CA LEU A 14 11.41 4.84 -9.15
C LEU A 14 11.98 4.31 -10.47
N VAL A 15 12.59 3.14 -10.43
CA VAL A 15 13.11 2.44 -11.62
C VAL A 15 12.12 1.38 -12.07
N GLU A 16 11.75 0.49 -11.15
CA GLU A 16 10.82 -0.60 -11.38
C GLU A 16 10.03 -0.93 -10.12
N CYS A 17 8.89 -1.58 -10.29
CA CYS A 17 8.04 -2.00 -9.19
C CYS A 17 7.33 -3.29 -9.59
N TYR A 18 7.45 -4.32 -8.76
CA TYR A 18 6.72 -5.57 -8.89
C TYR A 18 5.72 -5.66 -7.76
N ILE A 19 4.47 -5.92 -8.11
CA ILE A 19 3.37 -6.03 -7.16
C ILE A 19 2.72 -7.39 -7.43
N ASP A 20 2.86 -8.32 -6.50
CA ASP A 20 2.19 -9.61 -6.54
C ASP A 20 1.03 -9.61 -5.55
N VAL A 21 -0.13 -10.09 -6.00
CA VAL A 21 -1.36 -10.15 -5.19
C VAL A 21 -1.91 -11.56 -5.30
N ARG A 22 -1.96 -12.25 -4.17
CA ARG A 22 -2.45 -13.64 -4.09
C ARG A 22 -3.65 -13.72 -3.18
N PHE A 23 -4.65 -14.49 -3.60
CA PHE A 23 -5.81 -14.81 -2.79
C PHE A 23 -5.78 -16.29 -2.45
N ASN A 24 -5.73 -16.62 -1.16
CA ASN A 24 -5.68 -18.01 -0.68
C ASN A 24 -7.05 -18.53 -0.20
N GLY A 25 -8.14 -17.83 -0.52
CA GLY A 25 -9.50 -18.17 -0.10
C GLY A 25 -9.95 -17.49 1.21
N PHE A 26 -9.02 -17.23 2.13
CA PHE A 26 -9.33 -16.64 3.44
C PHE A 26 -8.76 -15.22 3.57
N SER A 27 -7.56 -15.00 3.07
CA SER A 27 -6.84 -13.73 3.09
C SER A 27 -6.29 -13.36 1.70
N VAL A 28 -5.92 -12.08 1.57
CA VAL A 28 -5.12 -11.58 0.46
C VAL A 28 -3.71 -11.33 0.98
N GLU A 29 -2.72 -11.85 0.26
CA GLU A 29 -1.31 -11.56 0.45
C GLU A 29 -0.88 -10.57 -0.63
N VAL A 30 -0.20 -9.51 -0.23
CA VAL A 30 0.36 -8.51 -1.13
C VAL A 30 1.86 -8.46 -0.90
N SER A 31 2.64 -8.65 -1.96
CA SER A 31 4.09 -8.53 -1.94
C SER A 31 4.50 -7.41 -2.89
N VAL A 32 5.32 -6.49 -2.38
CA VAL A 32 5.80 -5.34 -3.13
C VAL A 32 7.33 -5.39 -3.15
N ASP A 33 7.89 -5.40 -4.36
CA ASP A 33 9.32 -5.23 -4.60
C ASP A 33 9.54 -3.94 -5.39
N ILE A 34 10.51 -3.13 -4.98
CA ILE A 34 10.74 -1.78 -5.47
C ILE A 34 12.21 -1.64 -5.87
N GLY A 35 12.44 -1.50 -7.17
CA GLY A 35 13.72 -1.02 -7.70
C GLY A 35 13.73 0.51 -7.78
N ALA A 36 14.70 1.15 -7.12
CA ALA A 36 14.83 2.60 -7.12
C ALA A 36 16.26 3.07 -7.37
N SER A 37 16.42 4.37 -7.58
CA SER A 37 17.71 5.04 -7.68
C SER A 37 18.56 4.74 -6.43
N PRO A 38 19.88 4.54 -6.58
CA PRO A 38 20.79 4.33 -5.45
C PRO A 38 20.89 5.53 -4.50
N LEU A 39 20.26 6.66 -4.85
CA LEU A 39 20.10 7.83 -3.96
C LEU A 39 19.00 7.65 -2.91
N VAL A 40 18.19 6.60 -3.00
CA VAL A 40 17.17 6.25 -2.00
C VAL A 40 17.78 5.24 -1.04
N GLY A 41 17.66 5.49 0.25
CA GLY A 41 18.15 4.57 1.28
C GLY A 41 17.34 3.28 1.31
N GLU A 42 18.00 2.16 1.63
CA GLU A 42 17.36 0.85 1.75
C GLU A 42 16.26 0.84 2.82
N GLU A 43 16.47 1.54 3.94
CA GLU A 43 15.47 1.70 5.00
C GLU A 43 14.22 2.47 4.51
N GLU A 44 14.41 3.52 3.70
CA GLU A 44 13.30 4.27 3.10
C GLU A 44 12.53 3.39 2.11
N LEU A 45 13.23 2.59 1.32
CA LEU A 45 12.59 1.65 0.37
C LEU A 45 11.81 0.56 1.08
N SER A 46 12.38 -0.06 2.11
CA SER A 46 11.69 -1.07 2.93
C SER A 46 10.41 -0.50 3.51
N LYS A 47 10.49 0.70 4.11
CA LYS A 47 9.31 1.35 4.68
C LYS A 47 8.23 1.65 3.64
N ILE A 48 8.62 2.12 2.45
CA ILE A 48 7.66 2.37 1.37
C ILE A 48 7.02 1.06 0.88
N ALA A 49 7.80 -0.03 0.80
CA ALA A 49 7.30 -1.34 0.39
C ALA A 49 6.33 -1.94 1.41
N ASP A 50 6.62 -1.81 2.70
CA ASP A 50 5.75 -2.26 3.80
C ASP A 50 4.42 -1.50 3.78
N GLU A 51 4.47 -0.16 3.76
CA GLU A 51 3.28 0.69 3.67
C GLU A 51 2.46 0.41 2.40
N ALA A 52 3.12 0.13 1.28
CA ALA A 52 2.46 -0.22 0.02
C ALA A 52 1.77 -1.60 0.08
N SER A 53 2.36 -2.56 0.78
CA SER A 53 1.80 -3.89 0.98
C SER A 53 0.56 -3.84 1.88
N GLU A 54 0.65 -3.12 3.01
CA GLU A 54 -0.48 -2.87 3.91
C GLU A 54 -1.63 -2.16 3.20
N LEU A 55 -1.30 -1.17 2.36
CA LEU A 55 -2.29 -0.49 1.52
C LEU A 55 -3.00 -1.48 0.59
N GLY A 56 -2.26 -2.40 -0.02
CA GLY A 56 -2.84 -3.43 -0.86
C GLY A 56 -3.82 -4.33 -0.10
N ILE A 57 -3.48 -4.73 1.12
CA ILE A 57 -4.34 -5.55 1.98
C ILE A 57 -5.61 -4.79 2.35
N ALA A 58 -5.49 -3.55 2.83
CA ALA A 58 -6.65 -2.72 3.21
C ALA A 58 -7.63 -2.53 2.04
N VAL A 59 -7.09 -2.45 0.82
CA VAL A 59 -7.89 -2.33 -0.39
C VAL A 59 -8.60 -3.63 -0.73
N ALA A 60 -7.90 -4.75 -0.63
CA ALA A 60 -8.49 -6.07 -0.79
C ALA A 60 -9.63 -6.32 0.21
N ASP A 61 -9.45 -5.94 1.47
CA ASP A 61 -10.49 -6.06 2.49
C ASP A 61 -11.72 -5.21 2.17
N MET A 62 -11.52 -3.96 1.73
CA MET A 62 -12.64 -3.13 1.29
C MET A 62 -13.40 -3.72 0.10
N VAL A 63 -12.68 -4.32 -0.87
CA VAL A 63 -13.33 -5.01 -2.00
C VAL A 63 -14.15 -6.20 -1.50
N LYS A 64 -13.61 -6.97 -0.55
CA LYS A 64 -14.31 -8.08 0.10
C LYS A 64 -15.56 -7.62 0.87
N GLU A 65 -15.54 -6.43 1.47
CA GLU A 65 -16.68 -5.77 2.12
C GLU A 65 -17.74 -5.25 1.12
N GLY A 66 -17.54 -5.45 -0.19
CA GLY A 66 -18.49 -5.06 -1.23
C GLY A 66 -18.23 -3.66 -1.83
N LEU A 67 -17.07 -3.07 -1.57
CA LEU A 67 -16.70 -1.79 -2.17
C LEU A 67 -16.40 -1.97 -3.67
N ASN A 68 -17.14 -1.25 -4.51
CA ASN A 68 -16.94 -1.30 -5.96
C ASN A 68 -15.83 -0.35 -6.41
N LEU A 69 -14.68 -0.91 -6.84
CA LEU A 69 -13.53 -0.16 -7.35
C LEU A 69 -13.82 0.63 -8.65
N GLY A 70 -14.94 0.37 -9.31
CA GLY A 70 -15.31 1.01 -10.57
C GLY A 70 -15.80 2.46 -10.46
N VAL A 71 -16.16 2.94 -9.26
CA VAL A 71 -16.85 4.24 -9.10
C VAL A 71 -15.88 5.40 -8.87
N ASP A 72 -14.84 5.24 -8.04
CA ASP A 72 -13.79 6.26 -7.84
C ASP A 72 -12.55 5.69 -7.15
N LYS A 73 -11.54 5.28 -7.94
CA LYS A 73 -10.26 4.74 -7.46
C LYS A 73 -9.54 5.69 -6.48
N ARG A 74 -9.69 7.01 -6.61
CA ARG A 74 -9.07 7.98 -5.69
C ARG A 74 -9.76 8.01 -4.33
N ARG A 75 -11.08 7.81 -4.30
CA ARG A 75 -11.82 7.68 -3.04
C ARG A 75 -11.41 6.40 -2.31
N VAL A 76 -11.29 5.28 -3.02
CA VAL A 76 -10.82 4.02 -2.41
C VAL A 76 -9.41 4.17 -1.85
N LEU A 77 -8.49 4.77 -2.60
CA LEU A 77 -7.13 5.04 -2.12
C LEU A 77 -7.11 5.90 -0.85
N ARG A 78 -7.90 6.98 -0.82
CA ARG A 78 -7.98 7.86 0.35
C ARG A 78 -8.53 7.13 1.58
N GLU A 79 -9.54 6.30 1.39
CA GLU A 79 -10.12 5.52 2.50
C GLU A 79 -9.14 4.46 3.01
N ALA A 80 -8.44 3.75 2.11
CA ALA A 80 -7.38 2.81 2.49
C ALA A 80 -6.29 3.48 3.33
N LEU A 81 -5.78 4.63 2.85
CA LEU A 81 -4.76 5.41 3.56
C LEU A 81 -5.27 5.92 4.91
N ARG A 82 -6.57 6.25 5.01
CA ARG A 82 -7.18 6.66 6.28
C ARG A 82 -7.24 5.51 7.28
N ARG A 83 -7.61 4.30 6.84
CA ARG A 83 -7.63 3.10 7.69
C ARG A 83 -6.24 2.80 8.24
N LEU A 84 -5.20 2.88 7.42
CA LEU A 84 -3.81 2.69 7.88
C LEU A 84 -3.38 3.73 8.93
N LYS A 85 -3.70 5.01 8.71
CA LYS A 85 -3.37 6.07 9.67
C LYS A 85 -4.15 5.96 10.98
N GLY A 86 -5.42 5.55 10.93
CA GLY A 86 -6.25 5.35 12.13
C GLY A 86 -5.75 4.18 13.00
N VAL A 87 -5.22 3.12 12.38
CA VAL A 87 -4.59 2.01 13.12
C VAL A 87 -3.31 2.46 13.84
N GLN A 88 -2.55 3.40 13.26
CA GLN A 88 -1.32 3.94 13.84
C GLN A 88 -1.57 4.81 15.08
N GLU A 89 -2.66 5.60 15.11
CA GLU A 89 -3.02 6.42 16.27
C GLU A 89 -3.50 5.58 17.48
N ASP A 90 -4.09 4.41 17.24
CA ASP A 90 -4.52 3.51 18.32
C ASP A 90 -3.34 2.75 18.95
N SER A 91 -2.25 2.51 18.20
CA SER A 91 -1.04 1.87 18.72
C SER A 91 -0.15 2.79 19.57
N ASP A 92 -0.17 4.10 19.34
CA ASP A 92 0.63 5.08 20.07
C ASP A 92 0.02 5.45 21.46
N ASN A 93 -1.20 5.00 21.75
CA ASN A 93 -1.90 5.27 23.01
C ASN A 93 -1.65 4.21 24.12
N TYR A 94 -0.73 3.26 23.87
CA TYR A 94 -0.40 2.17 24.80
C TYR A 94 1.06 2.17 25.29
N THR A 95 1.74 3.33 25.29
CA THR A 95 3.07 3.51 25.92
C THR A 95 3.02 4.63 26.95
#